data_AF-A0A8D0HSW2-F1
#
_entry.id   AF-A0A8D0HSW2-F1
#
_cell.length_a   1.000
_cell.length_b   1.000
_cell.length_c   1.000
_cell.angle_alpha   90.00
_cell.angle_beta   90.00
_cell.angle_gamma   90.00
#
_symmetry.space_group_name_H-M   'P 1'
#
loop_
_entity.id
_entity.type
_entity.pdbx_description
1 polymer ?
#
loop_
_entity_poly.entity_id
_entity_poly.type
_entity_poly.pdbx_seq_one_letter_code
_entity_poly.pdbx_strand_id
1 'polypeptide(L)'
;MRQVPAPVSVQSERGKGREGERLLEPAASPPNKVLNGAEQNCYSLPSSRTDEQAMLSSILAKTAINIIDVSAADSQGMEQHDTRLAMLSSNLTQWKKLPPLPSLTSQPHQVLASDPVPFADLQQVSRIAAYAFSALSQIRVDAKEELVVQFGIP
;
A
#
# COMPACT_ATOMS: atom_id res chain seq x y z
N MET A 1 -17.67 -1.82 -45.24
CA MET A 1 -18.27 -0.47 -45.32
C MET A 1 -18.98 -0.16 -44.00
N ARG A 2 -18.59 0.96 -43.36
CA ARG A 2 -19.24 1.69 -42.24
C ARG A 2 -19.31 0.98 -40.87
N GLN A 3 -19.01 1.58 -39.72
CA GLN A 3 -18.61 2.95 -39.35
C GLN A 3 -17.92 2.87 -37.97
N VAL A 4 -16.78 3.55 -37.79
CA VAL A 4 -16.15 3.85 -36.48
C VAL A 4 -16.45 5.33 -36.18
N PRO A 5 -16.80 5.74 -34.95
CA PRO A 5 -16.95 7.15 -34.63
C PRO A 5 -15.61 7.84 -34.32
N ALA A 6 -15.50 9.08 -34.78
CA ALA A 6 -14.33 9.96 -34.74
C ALA A 6 -14.12 10.66 -33.38
N PRO A 7 -12.92 11.20 -33.10
CA PRO A 7 -12.62 11.94 -31.87
C PRO A 7 -13.05 13.41 -31.96
N VAL A 8 -13.41 14.00 -30.81
CA VAL A 8 -13.66 15.44 -30.68
C VAL A 8 -12.39 16.13 -30.18
N SER A 9 -11.92 17.13 -30.92
CA SER A 9 -11.00 18.21 -30.54
C SER A 9 -11.77 19.53 -30.82
N VAL A 10 -11.59 20.71 -30.25
CA VAL A 10 -10.44 21.54 -29.80
C VAL A 10 -11.08 22.73 -29.01
N GLN A 11 -10.49 23.33 -27.97
CA GLN A 11 -9.92 24.72 -27.89
C GLN A 11 -9.97 25.09 -26.38
N SER A 12 -8.94 25.50 -25.61
CA SER A 12 -7.79 26.41 -25.73
C SER A 12 -8.12 27.91 -25.81
N GLU A 13 -8.11 28.61 -24.67
CA GLU A 13 -7.65 30.01 -24.42
C GLU A 13 -7.84 30.31 -22.90
N ARG A 14 -6.82 30.44 -22.04
CA ARG A 14 -5.84 31.52 -21.79
C ARG A 14 -6.43 32.89 -21.38
N GLY A 15 -6.26 33.26 -20.10
CA GLY A 15 -5.82 34.62 -19.72
C GLY A 15 -6.61 35.42 -18.66
N LYS A 16 -5.86 35.89 -17.63
CA LYS A 16 -6.05 37.07 -16.74
C LYS A 16 -7.31 37.10 -15.84
N GLY A 17 -7.32 37.56 -14.58
CA GLY A 17 -6.40 38.34 -13.75
C GLY A 17 -7.24 39.27 -12.83
N ARG A 18 -6.70 39.60 -11.64
CA ARG A 18 -7.11 40.67 -10.67
C ARG A 18 -8.29 40.38 -9.73
N GLU A 19 -8.04 40.23 -8.42
CA GLU A 19 -7.89 41.24 -7.33
C GLU A 19 -9.23 41.63 -6.70
N GLY A 20 -9.36 41.45 -5.37
CA GLY A 20 -10.57 41.79 -4.60
C GLY A 20 -10.50 41.41 -3.11
N GLU A 21 -9.65 42.13 -2.36
CA GLU A 21 -9.84 42.61 -0.98
C GLU A 21 -10.58 41.78 0.10
N ARG A 22 -9.86 41.42 1.19
CA ARG A 22 -9.98 42.09 2.52
C ARG A 22 -9.08 41.47 3.61
N LEU A 23 -8.13 42.28 4.06
CA LEU A 23 -7.75 42.60 5.45
C LEU A 23 -8.29 41.68 6.58
N LEU A 24 -7.37 41.01 7.30
CA LEU A 24 -7.22 41.06 8.77
C LEU A 24 -5.76 40.72 9.15
N GLU A 25 -5.11 41.60 9.93
CA GLU A 25 -3.70 41.53 10.37
C GLU A 25 -3.35 40.32 11.26
N PRO A 26 -2.08 39.87 11.29
CA PRO A 26 -1.46 39.28 12.46
C PRO A 26 -0.74 40.36 13.28
N ALA A 27 -1.26 40.63 14.48
CA ALA A 27 -0.60 41.46 15.47
C ALA A 27 0.60 40.75 16.12
N ALA A 28 1.63 41.55 16.40
CA ALA A 28 2.73 41.38 17.36
C ALA A 28 3.96 40.54 16.96
N SER A 29 4.96 41.24 16.44
CA SER A 29 6.39 40.86 16.45
C SER A 29 7.03 41.15 17.82
N PRO A 30 7.99 40.35 18.33
CA PRO A 30 8.87 40.78 19.42
C PRO A 30 10.10 41.54 18.89
N PRO A 31 10.66 42.49 19.65
CA PRO A 31 11.78 43.30 19.21
C PRO A 31 13.10 42.60 19.49
N ASN A 32 14.04 42.61 18.55
CA ASN A 32 15.44 42.57 18.94
C ASN A 32 16.34 43.37 17.99
N LYS A 33 17.25 44.09 18.63
CA LYS A 33 18.00 45.25 18.15
C LYS A 33 19.32 44.80 17.48
N VAL A 34 19.48 45.22 16.22
CA VAL A 34 20.68 45.41 15.37
C VAL A 34 22.09 45.15 15.93
N LEU A 35 22.92 44.45 15.13
CA LEU A 35 24.32 44.86 14.85
C LEU A 35 24.78 44.35 13.46
N ASN A 36 25.53 45.21 12.77
CA ASN A 36 25.80 45.31 11.33
C ASN A 36 26.87 44.33 10.78
N GLY A 37 26.84 44.08 9.46
CA GLY A 37 28.06 43.84 8.66
C GLY A 37 28.25 42.46 7.99
N ALA A 38 27.75 42.30 6.76
CA ALA A 38 28.46 41.67 5.62
C ALA A 38 27.50 41.56 4.42
N GLU A 39 27.61 42.52 3.51
CA GLU A 39 27.13 42.47 2.14
C GLU A 39 27.58 41.21 1.38
N GLN A 40 26.63 40.36 0.95
CA GLN A 40 26.80 39.48 -0.22
C GLN A 40 25.53 39.44 -1.07
N ASN A 41 25.54 40.34 -2.06
CA ASN A 41 25.16 40.12 -3.46
C ASN A 41 23.72 39.67 -3.80
N CYS A 42 22.93 40.64 -4.26
CA CYS A 42 21.66 40.44 -4.94
C CYS A 42 21.87 40.02 -6.42
N TYR A 43 21.73 38.74 -6.76
CA TYR A 43 21.33 38.29 -8.12
C TYR A 43 20.70 36.88 -8.08
N SER A 44 19.36 36.80 -8.10
CA SER A 44 18.54 35.90 -8.95
C SER A 44 17.16 35.57 -8.34
N LEU A 45 16.11 36.07 -8.99
CA LEU A 45 14.68 35.67 -9.04
C LEU A 45 14.09 34.75 -7.93
N PRO A 46 12.97 35.13 -7.27
CA PRO A 46 12.40 34.39 -6.13
C PRO A 46 11.42 33.24 -6.50
N SER A 47 11.36 32.77 -7.76
CA SER A 47 10.34 31.78 -8.17
C SER A 47 10.80 30.33 -8.21
N SER A 48 12.09 30.03 -8.46
CA SER A 48 12.60 28.66 -8.56
C SER A 48 13.00 28.05 -7.22
N ARG A 49 13.41 28.88 -6.25
CA ARG A 49 13.86 28.46 -4.92
C ARG A 49 12.77 27.70 -4.15
N THR A 50 11.51 28.08 -4.34
CA THR A 50 10.37 27.47 -3.65
C THR A 50 10.12 26.03 -4.12
N ASP A 51 10.31 25.75 -5.41
CA ASP A 51 10.14 24.41 -6.00
C ASP A 51 11.29 23.48 -5.58
N GLU A 52 12.53 23.97 -5.59
CA GLU A 52 13.69 23.24 -5.08
C GLU A 52 13.54 22.90 -3.59
N GLN A 53 13.04 23.83 -2.79
CA GLN A 53 12.78 23.59 -1.38
C GLN A 53 11.65 22.56 -1.17
N ALA A 54 10.60 22.58 -1.98
CA ALA A 54 9.54 21.58 -1.94
C ALA A 54 10.03 20.19 -2.35
N MET A 55 10.90 20.10 -3.36
CA MET A 55 11.56 18.87 -3.78
C MET A 55 12.41 18.28 -2.66
N LEU A 56 13.24 19.10 -2.00
CA LEU A 56 14.05 18.67 -0.85
C LEU A 56 13.18 18.22 0.33
N SER A 57 12.06 18.89 0.57
CA SER A 57 11.10 18.53 1.62
C SER A 57 10.41 17.20 1.31
N SER A 58 10.05 16.96 0.04
CA SER A 58 9.53 15.68 -0.43
C SER A 58 10.56 14.56 -0.29
N ILE A 59 11.83 14.83 -0.61
CA ILE A 59 12.93 13.89 -0.40
C ILE A 59 13.06 13.52 1.07
N LEU A 60 13.07 14.49 1.98
CA LEU A 60 13.15 14.24 3.42
C LEU A 60 11.93 13.46 3.94
N ALA A 61 10.71 13.86 3.55
CA ALA A 61 9.49 13.16 3.96
C ALA A 61 9.46 11.72 3.44
N LYS A 62 9.76 11.52 2.16
CA LYS A 62 9.85 10.19 1.54
C LYS A 62 10.94 9.33 2.20
N THR A 63 12.07 9.95 2.55
CA THR A 63 13.16 9.26 3.24
C THR A 63 12.74 8.86 4.65
N ALA A 64 12.10 9.77 5.40
CA ALA A 64 11.59 9.48 6.74
C ALA A 64 10.54 8.35 6.74
N ILE A 65 9.70 8.28 5.70
CA ILE A 65 8.71 7.19 5.53
C ILE A 65 9.39 5.84 5.22
N ASN A 66 10.50 5.86 4.47
CA ASN A 66 11.16 4.63 3.99
C ASN A 66 12.25 4.09 4.93
N ILE A 67 12.74 4.91 5.87
CA ILE A 67 13.68 4.44 6.89
C ILE A 67 12.93 3.59 7.90
N ILE A 68 13.51 2.44 8.24
CA ILE A 68 12.99 1.54 9.26
C ILE A 68 13.55 1.98 10.62
N ASP A 69 12.67 2.33 11.56
CA ASP A 69 13.05 2.53 12.95
C ASP A 69 13.32 1.17 13.61
N VAL A 70 14.60 0.84 13.80
CA VAL A 70 15.05 -0.40 14.45
C VAL A 70 14.79 -0.42 15.96
N SER A 71 14.37 0.70 16.55
CA SER A 71 14.05 0.87 17.97
C SER A 71 12.55 0.90 18.29
N ALA A 72 11.67 0.82 17.28
CA ALA A 72 10.21 0.87 17.45
C ALA A 72 9.58 -0.33 18.20
N ALA A 73 10.39 -1.24 18.75
CA ALA A 73 9.92 -2.37 19.55
C ALA A 73 9.48 -1.95 20.97
N ASP A 74 9.88 -0.76 21.43
CA ASP A 74 9.46 -0.24 22.73
C ASP A 74 7.97 0.15 22.66
N SER A 75 7.15 -0.56 23.43
CA SER A 75 5.75 -0.21 23.64
C SER A 75 5.67 1.09 24.43
N GLN A 76 5.75 2.23 23.77
CA GLN A 76 5.27 3.48 24.33
C GLN A 76 3.78 3.28 24.58
N GLY A 77 3.40 3.04 25.84
CA GLY A 77 2.01 2.84 26.22
C GLY A 77 1.19 3.99 25.65
N MET A 78 0.25 3.69 24.76
CA MET A 78 -0.72 4.68 24.32
C MET A 78 -1.51 5.06 25.56
N GLU A 79 -1.25 6.26 26.08
CA GLU A 79 -1.95 6.76 27.25
C GLU A 79 -3.46 6.73 26.95
N GLN A 80 -4.24 6.19 27.88
CA GLN A 80 -5.62 5.71 27.72
C GLN A 80 -6.67 6.83 27.52
N HIS A 81 -6.32 7.92 26.85
CA HIS A 81 -7.18 9.08 26.53
C HIS A 81 -7.76 9.04 25.11
N ASP A 82 -7.46 8.00 24.32
CA ASP A 82 -8.00 7.85 22.96
C ASP A 82 -9.47 7.39 22.98
N THR A 83 -10.39 8.35 22.81
CA THR A 83 -11.84 8.14 22.55
C THR A 83 -12.13 7.36 21.26
N ARG A 84 -11.09 7.06 20.46
CA ARG A 84 -11.15 6.29 19.21
C ARG A 84 -11.77 4.91 19.41
N LEU A 85 -11.48 4.21 20.51
CA LEU A 85 -12.06 2.88 20.77
C LEU A 85 -13.58 2.92 20.93
N ALA A 86 -14.11 3.95 21.60
CA ALA A 86 -15.55 4.14 21.74
C ALA A 86 -16.23 4.45 20.38
N MET A 87 -15.58 5.26 19.54
CA MET A 87 -16.04 5.55 18.17
C MET A 87 -15.99 4.33 17.24
N LEU A 88 -14.98 3.45 17.38
CA LEU A 88 -14.89 2.23 16.57
C LEU A 88 -15.90 1.17 17.03
N SER A 89 -16.14 1.07 18.34
CA SER A 89 -17.08 0.11 18.93
C SER A 89 -18.53 0.34 18.49
N SER A 90 -18.97 1.59 18.36
CA SER A 90 -20.32 1.93 17.90
C SER A 90 -20.58 1.48 16.45
N ASN A 91 -19.53 1.40 15.61
CA ASN A 91 -19.62 0.99 14.20
C ASN A 91 -19.54 -0.54 13.98
N LEU A 92 -19.25 -1.33 15.02
CA LEU A 92 -18.96 -2.77 14.90
C LEU A 92 -20.20 -3.69 14.98
N THR A 93 -21.41 -3.14 15.10
CA THR A 93 -22.63 -3.90 15.42
C THR A 93 -23.19 -4.78 14.30
N GLN A 94 -22.55 -4.82 13.13
CA GLN A 94 -23.06 -5.47 11.91
C GLN A 94 -22.75 -6.99 11.78
N TRP A 95 -21.91 -7.58 12.63
CA TRP A 95 -21.44 -8.98 12.51
C TRP A 95 -22.05 -9.95 13.54
N LYS A 96 -23.29 -9.72 13.99
CA LYS A 96 -23.83 -10.44 15.16
C LYS A 96 -24.29 -11.88 14.90
N LYS A 97 -24.52 -12.28 13.65
CA LYS A 97 -25.00 -13.64 13.33
C LYS A 97 -24.33 -14.17 12.06
N LEU A 98 -23.74 -15.36 12.18
CA LEU A 98 -23.25 -16.10 11.01
C LEU A 98 -24.42 -16.45 10.10
N PRO A 99 -24.29 -16.28 8.77
CA PRO A 99 -25.31 -16.69 7.85
C PRO A 99 -25.54 -18.21 7.96
N PRO A 100 -26.79 -18.69 7.80
CA PRO A 100 -27.06 -20.13 7.78
C PRO A 100 -26.39 -20.79 6.56
N LEU A 101 -26.16 -22.11 6.65
CA LEU A 101 -25.68 -22.89 5.50
C LEU A 101 -26.68 -22.83 4.34
N PRO A 102 -26.21 -22.82 3.08
CA PRO A 102 -27.08 -22.83 1.92
C PRO A 102 -27.82 -24.17 1.81
N SER A 103 -29.10 -24.12 1.42
CA SER A 103 -29.87 -25.33 1.09
C SER A 103 -29.43 -25.85 -0.28
N LEU A 104 -28.96 -27.10 -0.34
CA LEU A 104 -28.45 -27.71 -1.56
C LEU A 104 -29.50 -28.49 -2.36
N THR A 105 -30.52 -29.04 -1.69
CA THR A 105 -31.62 -29.81 -2.31
C THR A 105 -32.85 -29.80 -1.41
N SER A 106 -34.04 -29.85 -2.03
CA SER A 106 -35.32 -30.04 -1.34
C SER A 106 -35.69 -31.52 -1.15
N GLN A 107 -34.96 -32.45 -1.80
CA GLN A 107 -35.21 -33.89 -1.74
C GLN A 107 -33.94 -34.65 -1.32
N PRO A 108 -33.51 -34.56 -0.05
CA PRO A 108 -32.25 -35.14 0.40
C PRO A 108 -32.19 -36.67 0.24
N HIS A 109 -33.31 -37.37 0.49
CA HIS A 109 -33.36 -38.83 0.35
C HIS A 109 -33.14 -39.29 -1.10
N GLN A 110 -33.69 -38.56 -2.07
CA GLN A 110 -33.51 -38.88 -3.49
C GLN A 110 -32.05 -38.66 -3.93
N VAL A 111 -31.46 -37.52 -3.54
CA VAL A 111 -30.06 -37.20 -3.88
C VAL A 111 -29.09 -38.20 -3.25
N LEU A 112 -29.34 -38.64 -2.02
CA LEU A 112 -28.48 -39.64 -1.35
C LEU A 112 -28.65 -41.06 -1.90
N ALA A 113 -29.78 -41.35 -2.55
CA ALA A 113 -30.06 -42.65 -3.18
C ALA A 113 -29.73 -42.68 -4.68
N SER A 114 -29.21 -41.58 -5.24
CA SER A 114 -28.78 -41.56 -6.65
C SER A 114 -27.55 -42.43 -6.87
N ASP A 115 -27.25 -42.69 -8.14
CA ASP A 115 -26.04 -43.42 -8.49
C ASP A 115 -24.80 -42.74 -7.91
N PRO A 116 -23.89 -43.51 -7.28
CA PRO A 116 -22.67 -42.97 -6.70
C PRO A 116 -21.68 -42.56 -7.80
N VAL A 117 -20.66 -41.80 -7.40
CA VAL A 117 -19.55 -41.44 -8.30
C VAL A 117 -18.87 -42.72 -8.83
N PRO A 118 -18.65 -42.86 -10.15
CA PRO A 118 -18.01 -44.04 -10.73
C PRO A 118 -16.62 -44.29 -10.14
N PHE A 119 -16.30 -45.55 -9.86
CA PHE A 119 -15.00 -45.93 -9.29
C PHE A 119 -13.81 -45.57 -10.20
N ALA A 120 -14.03 -45.55 -11.52
CA ALA A 120 -13.01 -45.14 -12.50
C ALA A 120 -12.50 -43.71 -12.25
N ASP A 121 -13.39 -42.79 -11.87
CA ASP A 121 -13.07 -41.40 -11.58
C ASP A 121 -12.22 -41.29 -10.32
N LEU A 122 -12.58 -42.03 -9.26
CA LEU A 122 -11.80 -42.10 -8.03
C LEU A 122 -10.38 -42.61 -8.31
N GLN A 123 -10.26 -43.70 -9.07
CA GLN A 123 -8.97 -44.26 -9.47
C GLN A 123 -8.14 -43.26 -10.30
N GLN A 124 -8.77 -42.53 -11.22
CA GLN A 124 -8.11 -41.51 -12.02
C GLN A 124 -7.59 -40.36 -11.14
N VAL A 125 -8.41 -39.82 -10.24
CA VAL A 125 -8.01 -38.74 -9.33
C VAL A 125 -6.88 -39.21 -8.41
N SER A 126 -6.94 -40.44 -7.87
CA SER A 126 -5.86 -41.01 -7.06
C SER A 126 -4.54 -41.10 -7.83
N ARG A 127 -4.56 -41.52 -9.10
CA ARG A 127 -3.34 -41.55 -9.94
C ARG A 127 -2.79 -40.15 -10.17
N ILE A 128 -3.65 -39.18 -10.47
CA ILE A 128 -3.24 -37.77 -10.67
C ILE A 128 -2.59 -37.23 -9.38
N ALA A 129 -3.20 -37.47 -8.22
CA ALA A 129 -2.67 -37.04 -6.94
C ALA A 129 -1.31 -37.67 -6.63
N ALA A 130 -1.15 -38.98 -6.87
CA ALA A 130 0.12 -39.68 -6.68
C ALA A 130 1.22 -39.15 -7.61
N TYR A 131 0.87 -38.86 -8.87
CA TYR A 131 1.79 -38.27 -9.83
C TYR A 131 2.24 -36.87 -9.41
N ALA A 132 1.30 -36.01 -9.01
CA ALA A 132 1.60 -34.68 -8.50
C ALA A 132 2.51 -34.74 -7.25
N PHE A 133 2.20 -35.64 -6.31
CA PHE A 133 3.02 -35.86 -5.13
C PHE A 133 4.45 -36.31 -5.48
N SER A 134 4.58 -37.20 -6.47
CA SER A 134 5.90 -37.66 -6.95
C SER A 134 6.71 -36.51 -7.56
N ALA A 135 6.05 -35.60 -8.29
CA ALA A 135 6.71 -34.44 -8.88
C ALA A 135 7.24 -33.44 -7.82
N LEU A 136 6.64 -33.37 -6.62
CA LEU A 136 7.16 -32.54 -5.52
C LEU A 136 8.57 -32.95 -5.11
N SER A 137 8.92 -34.23 -5.29
CA SER A 137 10.28 -34.69 -5.03
C SER A 137 11.31 -34.05 -5.96
N GLN A 138 10.92 -33.50 -7.11
CA GLN A 138 11.84 -32.79 -8.00
C GLN A 138 12.11 -31.35 -7.57
N ILE A 139 11.39 -30.84 -6.57
CA ILE A 139 11.66 -29.54 -5.95
C ILE A 139 12.81 -29.73 -4.96
N ARG A 140 14.02 -29.83 -5.51
CA ARG A 140 15.28 -29.93 -4.76
C ARG A 140 16.38 -29.18 -5.51
N VAL A 141 17.44 -28.81 -4.79
CA VAL A 141 18.65 -28.25 -5.40
C VAL A 141 19.62 -29.38 -5.71
N ASP A 142 19.99 -29.53 -6.97
CA ASP A 142 21.07 -30.44 -7.38
C ASP A 142 22.42 -29.77 -7.11
N ALA A 143 23.17 -30.29 -6.13
CA ALA A 143 24.51 -29.78 -5.83
C ALA A 143 25.46 -30.03 -7.02
N LYS A 144 26.13 -28.97 -7.49
CA LYS A 144 27.12 -29.04 -8.59
C LYS A 144 28.56 -28.90 -8.10
N GLU A 145 28.76 -28.20 -6.99
CA GLU A 145 30.05 -27.93 -6.39
C GLU A 145 29.92 -27.84 -4.86
N GLU A 146 31.04 -27.91 -4.17
CA GLU A 146 31.08 -27.78 -2.72
C GLU A 146 30.95 -26.30 -2.31
N LEU A 147 30.00 -25.99 -1.44
CA LEU A 147 29.79 -24.62 -0.96
C LEU A 147 30.79 -24.20 0.12
N VAL A 148 31.49 -25.17 0.72
CA VAL A 148 32.41 -24.95 1.85
C VAL A 148 33.66 -25.76 1.58
N VAL A 149 34.82 -25.12 1.46
CA VAL A 149 36.10 -25.83 1.33
C VAL A 149 36.88 -25.73 2.62
N GLN A 150 37.49 -26.85 3.05
CA GLN A 150 38.37 -26.85 4.20
C GLN A 150 39.78 -26.45 3.75
N PHE A 151 40.28 -25.34 4.26
CA PHE A 151 41.69 -24.98 4.13
C PHE A 151 42.50 -25.77 5.16
N GLY A 152 43.41 -26.61 4.69
CA GLY A 152 44.46 -27.24 5.50
C GLY A 152 45.73 -26.39 5.46
N ILE A 153 46.48 -26.39 6.57
CA ILE A 153 47.83 -25.80 6.63
C ILE A 153 48.81 -26.90 6.17
N PRO A 154 49.75 -26.60 5.24
CA PRO A 154 50.72 -27.59 4.74
C PRO A 154 51.71 -28.07 5.80
#